data_AF-Q0FV06-F1
#
_entry.id   AF-Q0FV06-F1
#
_cell.length_a   1.000
_cell.length_b   1.000
_cell.length_c   1.000
_cell.angle_alpha   90.00
_cell.angle_beta   90.00
_cell.angle_gamma   90.00
#
_symmetry.space_group_name_H-M   'P 1'
#
loop_
_entity.id
_entity.type
_entity.pdbx_description
1 polymer ?
#
loop_
_entity_poly.entity_id
_entity_poly.type
_entity_poly.pdbx_seq_one_letter_code
_entity_poly.pdbx_strand_id
1 'polypeptide(L)'
;MNEDEIPQGEAPESLVSLIGQLIEPPQPLPVPMVPQTWGWAALAALLLALLVAGLWRWHRHRIANAYRRTALAALAQAATAAELAAILRRAALAAYPRAEVASLTGRDWTAFLSRSGKGDFPDAAGEELRRAPYRSPDAAPSAELRQAAAHWIRTHRPGAAGEGTA
;
A
#
# COMPACT_ATOMS: atom_id res chain seq x y z
N MET A 1 91.97 -64.51 13.77
CA MET A 1 90.59 -65.02 13.79
C MET A 1 90.04 -64.70 15.15
N ASN A 2 89.25 -63.62 15.20
CA ASN A 2 88.25 -63.25 16.21
C ASN A 2 87.72 -61.91 15.69
N GLU A 3 86.61 -62.00 14.96
CA GLU A 3 85.74 -60.87 14.61
C GLU A 3 84.85 -60.55 15.83
N ASP A 4 84.08 -59.47 15.75
CA ASP A 4 83.14 -58.90 16.75
C ASP A 4 83.80 -57.86 17.68
N GLU A 5 83.32 -56.63 17.86
CA GLU A 5 82.01 -56.03 17.60
C GLU A 5 82.21 -54.50 17.70
N ILE A 6 81.94 -53.71 16.65
CA ILE A 6 81.92 -52.24 16.76
C ILE A 6 80.54 -51.82 17.26
N PRO A 7 80.43 -51.07 18.38
CA PRO A 7 79.16 -50.65 18.94
C PRO A 7 78.42 -49.72 17.97
N GLN A 8 77.17 -50.09 17.66
CA GLN A 8 76.21 -49.29 16.90
C GLN A 8 75.77 -48.09 17.77
N GLY A 9 76.63 -47.06 17.85
CA GLY A 9 76.34 -45.79 18.50
C GLY A 9 75.49 -44.88 17.60
N GLU A 10 74.21 -44.77 17.94
CA GLU A 10 73.34 -43.59 17.84
C GLU A 10 73.45 -42.75 16.54
N ALA A 11 72.66 -43.11 15.53
CA ALA A 11 72.22 -42.13 14.55
C ALA A 11 71.36 -41.08 15.27
N PRO A 12 71.72 -39.78 15.27
CA PRO A 12 70.88 -38.74 15.86
C PRO A 12 69.53 -38.74 15.15
N GLU A 13 68.44 -38.69 15.92
CA GLU A 13 67.04 -38.79 15.51
C GLU A 13 66.80 -38.55 14.01
N SER A 14 66.46 -39.62 13.29
CA SER A 14 66.26 -39.53 11.85
C SER A 14 65.11 -38.57 11.53
N LEU A 15 65.27 -37.74 10.49
CA LEU A 15 64.23 -36.82 10.00
C LEU A 15 62.92 -37.55 9.66
N VAL A 16 63.02 -38.85 9.36
CA VAL A 16 61.87 -39.74 9.13
C VAL A 16 61.12 -40.02 10.44
N SER A 17 61.83 -40.15 11.56
CA SER A 17 61.25 -40.26 12.90
C SER A 17 60.43 -39.02 13.29
N LEU A 18 60.91 -37.82 12.91
CA LEU A 18 60.20 -36.56 13.15
C LEU A 18 58.91 -36.42 12.36
N ILE A 19 58.81 -37.04 11.18
CA ILE A 19 57.56 -37.10 10.40
C ILE A 19 56.52 -37.98 11.10
N GLY A 20 56.94 -39.04 11.79
CA GLY A 20 56.05 -39.92 12.56
C GLY A 20 55.48 -39.29 13.83
N GLN A 21 56.07 -38.18 14.31
CA GLN A 21 55.59 -37.41 15.47
C GLN A 21 54.58 -36.31 15.09
N LEU A 22 54.20 -36.20 13.81
CA LEU A 22 53.20 -35.22 13.38
C LEU A 22 51.82 -35.64 13.91
N ILE A 23 51.34 -34.93 14.92
CA ILE A 23 50.00 -35.11 15.47
C ILE A 23 48.99 -34.63 14.43
N GLU A 24 48.16 -35.55 13.92
CA GLU A 24 47.06 -35.22 13.02
C GLU A 24 46.10 -34.26 13.73
N PRO A 25 45.88 -33.05 13.18
CA PRO A 25 44.97 -32.09 13.79
C PRO A 25 43.55 -32.67 13.78
N PRO A 26 42.78 -32.57 14.89
CA PRO A 26 41.40 -33.01 14.90
C PRO A 26 40.62 -32.25 13.83
N GLN A 27 39.78 -32.98 13.08
CA GLN A 27 38.99 -32.40 12.01
C GLN A 27 38.16 -31.22 12.54
N PRO A 28 38.22 -30.03 11.92
CA PRO A 28 37.45 -28.89 12.41
C PRO A 28 35.96 -29.22 12.32
N LEU A 29 35.21 -28.95 13.40
CA LEU A 29 33.75 -29.05 13.36
C LEU A 29 33.22 -28.26 12.16
N PRO A 30 32.24 -28.78 11.40
CA PRO A 30 31.70 -28.10 10.24
C PRO A 30 31.16 -26.74 10.67
N VAL A 31 31.88 -25.69 10.27
CA VAL A 31 31.49 -24.31 10.56
C VAL A 31 30.24 -24.04 9.74
N PRO A 32 29.10 -23.70 10.36
CA PRO A 32 27.90 -23.39 9.60
C PRO A 32 28.18 -22.17 8.70
N MET A 33 28.34 -22.43 7.40
CA MET A 33 28.58 -21.44 6.35
C MET A 33 27.35 -20.59 6.01
N VAL A 34 26.26 -20.76 6.77
CA VAL A 34 25.11 -19.88 6.67
C VAL A 34 25.26 -18.80 7.72
N PRO A 35 25.43 -17.52 7.33
CA PRO A 35 25.25 -16.45 8.28
C PRO A 35 23.77 -16.49 8.69
N GLN A 36 23.47 -17.08 9.85
CA GLN A 36 22.15 -17.06 10.48
C GLN A 36 21.89 -15.67 11.07
N THR A 37 22.13 -14.65 10.25
CA THR A 37 21.88 -13.27 10.61
C THR A 37 20.40 -13.00 10.43
N TRP A 38 19.84 -12.22 11.33
CA TRP A 38 18.47 -11.70 11.24
C TRP A 38 18.20 -10.92 9.93
N GLY A 39 19.19 -10.73 9.07
CA GLY A 39 19.08 -10.11 7.76
C GLY A 39 18.05 -10.77 6.84
N TRP A 40 17.92 -12.10 6.84
CA TRP A 40 16.86 -12.76 6.05
C TRP A 40 15.46 -12.51 6.61
N ALA A 41 15.33 -12.47 7.94
CA ALA A 41 14.07 -12.11 8.58
C ALA A 41 13.72 -10.64 8.31
N ALA A 42 14.70 -9.73 8.36
CA ALA A 42 14.54 -8.33 8.01
C ALA A 42 14.18 -8.15 6.52
N LEU A 43 14.81 -8.91 5.62
CA LEU A 43 14.51 -8.90 4.19
C LEU A 43 13.09 -9.43 3.92
N ALA A 44 12.70 -10.53 4.57
CA ALA A 44 11.35 -11.08 4.46
C ALA A 44 10.30 -10.10 5.01
N ALA A 45 10.56 -9.45 6.14
CA ALA A 45 9.71 -8.42 6.71
C ALA A 45 9.57 -7.20 5.78
N LEU A 46 10.68 -6.74 5.18
CA LEU A 46 10.68 -5.66 4.20
C LEU A 46 9.87 -6.04 2.95
N LEU A 47 10.09 -7.24 2.42
CA LEU A 47 9.36 -7.74 1.26
C LEU A 47 7.86 -7.83 1.54
N LEU A 48 7.48 -8.34 2.72
CA LEU A 48 6.11 -8.43 3.17
C LEU A 48 5.48 -7.04 3.32
N ALA A 49 6.19 -6.09 3.92
CA ALA A 49 5.73 -4.70 4.05
C ALA A 49 5.49 -4.05 2.68
N LEU A 50 6.39 -4.26 1.71
CA LEU A 50 6.23 -3.79 0.34
C LEU A 50 5.05 -4.45 -0.36
N LEU A 51 4.85 -5.76 -0.17
CA LEU A 51 3.70 -6.50 -0.70
C LEU A 51 2.40 -5.96 -0.14
N VAL A 52 2.30 -5.78 1.17
CA VAL A 52 1.11 -5.22 1.83
C VAL A 52 0.86 -3.80 1.36
N ALA A 53 1.88 -2.94 1.31
CA ALA A 53 1.76 -1.58 0.81
C ALA A 53 1.32 -1.53 -0.66
N GLY A 54 1.89 -2.39 -1.50
CA GLY A 54 1.56 -2.53 -2.90
C GLY A 54 0.11 -3.00 -3.10
N LEU A 55 -0.30 -4.04 -2.37
CA LEU A 55 -1.65 -4.59 -2.44
C LEU A 55 -2.68 -3.60 -1.91
N TRP A 56 -2.37 -2.88 -0.82
CA TRP A 56 -3.24 -1.85 -0.26
C TRP A 56 -3.40 -0.67 -1.21
N ARG A 57 -2.29 -0.21 -1.82
CA ARG A 57 -2.30 0.85 -2.84
C ARG A 57 -3.07 0.41 -4.07
N TRP A 58 -2.87 -0.81 -4.55
CA TRP A 58 -3.60 -1.37 -5.70
C TRP A 58 -5.08 -1.54 -5.41
N HIS A 59 -5.45 -2.05 -4.24
CA HIS A 59 -6.84 -2.19 -3.82
C HIS A 59 -7.52 -0.83 -3.72
N ARG A 60 -6.83 0.16 -3.13
CA ARG A 60 -7.29 1.56 -3.09
C ARG A 60 -7.47 2.16 -4.48
N HIS A 61 -6.53 1.91 -5.40
CA HIS A 61 -6.64 2.34 -6.80
C HIS A 61 -7.75 1.63 -7.57
N ARG A 62 -7.96 0.34 -7.33
CA ARG A 62 -9.03 -0.44 -7.97
C ARG A 62 -10.40 0.02 -7.50
N ILE A 63 -10.58 0.20 -6.19
CA ILE A 63 -11.80 0.79 -5.64
C ILE A 63 -11.98 2.19 -6.24
N ALA A 64 -10.90 3.00 -6.30
CA ALA A 64 -10.92 4.33 -6.88
C ALA A 64 -11.47 4.39 -8.31
N ASN A 65 -11.02 3.47 -9.17
CA ASN A 65 -11.46 3.44 -10.55
C ASN A 65 -12.79 2.71 -10.76
N ALA A 66 -13.11 1.70 -9.96
CA ALA A 66 -14.37 0.98 -10.04
C ALA A 66 -15.55 1.86 -9.60
N TYR A 67 -15.42 2.60 -8.50
CA TYR A 67 -16.49 3.50 -8.07
C TYR A 67 -16.67 4.66 -9.06
N ARG A 68 -15.60 5.20 -9.67
CA ARG A 68 -15.73 6.29 -10.65
C ARG A 68 -16.51 5.86 -11.88
N ARG A 69 -16.21 4.68 -12.42
CA ARG A 69 -16.91 4.16 -13.60
C ARG A 69 -18.37 3.86 -13.29
N THR A 70 -18.64 3.22 -12.16
CA THR A 70 -20.02 2.91 -11.74
C THR A 70 -20.81 4.18 -11.42
N ALA A 71 -20.21 5.16 -10.75
CA ALA A 71 -20.87 6.42 -10.43
C ALA A 71 -21.13 7.28 -11.67
N LEU A 72 -20.21 7.30 -12.66
CA LEU A 72 -20.44 7.97 -13.94
C LEU A 72 -21.55 7.29 -14.77
N ALA A 73 -21.59 5.97 -14.78
CA ALA A 73 -22.66 5.22 -15.43
C ALA A 73 -24.02 5.47 -14.75
N ALA A 74 -24.05 5.45 -13.42
CA ALA A 74 -25.25 5.78 -12.65
C ALA A 74 -25.68 7.24 -12.87
N LEU A 75 -24.75 8.18 -12.95
CA LEU A 75 -25.03 9.58 -13.28
C LEU A 75 -25.68 9.75 -14.66
N ALA A 76 -25.31 8.91 -15.64
CA ALA A 76 -25.93 8.96 -16.96
C ALA A 76 -27.39 8.48 -16.92
N GLN A 77 -27.69 7.50 -16.07
CA GLN A 77 -29.02 6.92 -15.94
C GLN A 77 -29.92 7.64 -14.92
N ALA A 78 -29.36 8.49 -14.06
CA ALA A 78 -30.13 9.23 -13.07
C ALA A 78 -31.22 10.08 -13.74
N ALA A 79 -32.47 9.82 -13.38
CA ALA A 79 -33.63 10.54 -13.88
C ALA A 79 -33.97 11.75 -13.01
N THR A 80 -33.56 11.72 -11.74
CA THR A 80 -33.98 12.71 -10.74
C THR A 80 -32.81 13.41 -10.07
N ALA A 81 -33.03 14.65 -9.62
CA ALA A 81 -32.03 15.40 -8.85
C ALA A 81 -31.68 14.72 -7.51
N ALA A 82 -32.63 14.02 -6.91
CA ALA A 82 -32.43 13.26 -5.68
C ALA A 82 -31.52 12.04 -5.88
N GLU A 83 -31.71 11.28 -6.97
CA GLU A 83 -30.81 10.19 -7.35
C GLU A 83 -29.39 10.69 -7.60
N LEU A 84 -29.27 11.80 -8.33
CA LEU A 84 -27.99 12.43 -8.61
C LEU A 84 -27.27 12.84 -7.30
N ALA A 85 -27.99 13.45 -6.37
CA ALA A 85 -27.47 13.80 -5.05
C ALA A 85 -27.02 12.57 -4.24
N ALA A 86 -27.80 11.48 -4.28
CA ALA A 86 -27.45 10.22 -3.62
C ALA A 86 -26.20 9.57 -4.23
N ILE A 87 -26.06 9.57 -5.55
CA ILE A 87 -24.89 9.06 -6.27
C ILE A 87 -23.65 9.87 -5.88
N LEU A 88 -23.75 11.20 -5.85
CA LEU A 88 -22.65 12.09 -5.47
C LEU A 88 -22.22 11.84 -4.02
N ARG A 89 -23.17 11.65 -3.11
CA ARG A 89 -22.89 11.37 -1.69
C ARG A 89 -22.25 10.00 -1.50
N ARG A 90 -22.69 8.98 -2.24
CA ARG A 90 -22.03 7.65 -2.27
C ARG A 90 -20.61 7.74 -2.82
N ALA A 91 -20.40 8.50 -3.89
CA ALA A 91 -19.07 8.71 -4.47
C ALA A 91 -18.12 9.40 -3.48
N ALA A 92 -18.59 10.42 -2.75
CA ALA A 92 -17.79 11.08 -1.71
C ALA A 92 -17.46 10.13 -0.55
N LEU A 93 -18.42 9.34 -0.06
CA LEU A 93 -18.18 8.34 0.99
C LEU A 93 -17.21 7.21 0.56
N ALA A 94 -17.12 6.93 -0.73
CA ALA A 94 -16.15 5.97 -1.27
C ALA A 94 -14.72 6.56 -1.39
N ALA A 95 -14.61 7.89 -1.54
CA ALA A 95 -13.34 8.58 -1.74
C ALA A 95 -12.76 9.22 -0.46
N TYR A 96 -13.58 9.46 0.56
CA TYR A 96 -13.24 10.19 1.79
C TYR A 96 -13.73 9.47 3.06
N PRO A 97 -13.12 9.71 4.22
CA PRO A 97 -13.56 9.14 5.49
C PRO A 97 -15.01 9.49 5.81
N ARG A 98 -15.78 8.51 6.29
CA ARG A 98 -17.19 8.71 6.66
C ARG A 98 -17.37 9.81 7.70
N ALA A 99 -16.43 9.95 8.64
CA ALA A 99 -16.48 10.97 9.68
C ALA A 99 -16.48 12.40 9.13
N GLU A 100 -15.75 12.65 8.04
CA GLU A 100 -15.68 13.96 7.40
C GLU A 100 -16.89 14.25 6.52
N VAL A 101 -17.41 13.25 5.81
CA VAL A 101 -18.48 13.46 4.81
C VAL A 101 -19.88 13.36 5.42
N ALA A 102 -20.09 12.50 6.40
CA ALA A 102 -21.43 12.22 6.91
C ALA A 102 -22.08 13.42 7.63
N SER A 103 -21.27 14.26 8.29
CA SER A 103 -21.71 15.47 8.97
C SER A 103 -22.02 16.64 8.03
N LEU A 104 -21.52 16.62 6.79
CA LEU A 104 -21.67 17.72 5.85
C LEU A 104 -23.09 17.77 5.28
N THR A 105 -23.76 18.90 5.48
CA THR A 105 -25.10 19.17 4.96
C THR A 105 -25.18 20.60 4.41
N GLY A 106 -26.16 20.86 3.55
CA GLY A 106 -26.42 22.21 3.05
C GLY A 106 -25.22 22.86 2.36
N ARG A 107 -24.79 24.01 2.88
CA ARG A 107 -23.67 24.80 2.34
C ARG A 107 -22.31 24.16 2.60
N ASP A 108 -22.16 23.42 3.69
CA ASP A 108 -20.89 22.76 4.00
C ASP A 108 -20.61 21.63 3.01
N TRP A 109 -21.68 20.99 2.53
CA TRP A 109 -21.61 20.00 1.46
C TRP A 109 -21.15 20.61 0.13
N THR A 110 -21.73 21.71 -0.32
CA THR A 110 -21.31 22.35 -1.58
C THR A 110 -19.90 22.94 -1.48
N ALA A 111 -19.55 23.53 -0.34
CA ALA A 111 -18.20 24.02 -0.09
C ALA A 111 -17.16 22.88 -0.09
N PHE A 112 -17.51 21.71 0.46
CA PHE A 112 -16.68 20.52 0.34
C PHE A 112 -16.50 20.09 -1.12
N LEU A 113 -17.55 20.09 -1.94
CA LEU A 113 -17.45 19.73 -3.36
C LEU A 113 -16.49 20.66 -4.11
N SER A 114 -16.55 21.98 -3.88
CA SER A 114 -15.61 22.95 -4.47
C SER A 114 -14.17 22.70 -4.01
N ARG A 115 -13.94 22.39 -2.72
CA ARG A 115 -12.59 22.13 -2.18
C ARG A 115 -11.99 20.80 -2.63
N SER A 116 -12.83 19.77 -2.79
CA SER A 116 -12.41 18.40 -3.14
C SER A 116 -12.24 18.19 -4.64
N GLY A 117 -12.96 18.97 -5.46
CA GLY A 117 -12.92 18.96 -6.91
C GLY A 117 -11.78 19.81 -7.49
N LYS A 118 -11.54 19.70 -8.80
CA LYS A 118 -10.67 20.65 -9.52
C LYS A 118 -11.53 21.79 -10.06
N GLY A 119 -11.61 22.86 -9.27
CA GLY A 119 -12.41 24.06 -9.57
C GLY A 119 -13.66 24.17 -8.70
N ASP A 120 -14.27 25.35 -8.71
CA ASP A 120 -15.46 25.63 -7.91
C ASP A 120 -16.68 24.88 -8.44
N PHE A 121 -17.49 24.36 -7.51
CA PHE A 121 -18.79 23.82 -7.83
C PHE A 121 -19.77 24.98 -8.10
N PRO A 122 -20.48 25.02 -9.25
CA PRO A 122 -21.36 26.14 -9.58
C PRO A 122 -22.46 26.35 -8.52
N ASP A 123 -22.70 27.61 -8.15
CA ASP A 123 -23.68 27.97 -7.12
C ASP A 123 -25.11 27.54 -7.49
N ALA A 124 -25.47 27.65 -8.77
CA ALA A 124 -26.79 27.24 -9.28
C ALA A 124 -27.01 25.73 -9.10
N ALA A 125 -26.01 24.91 -9.46
CA ALA A 125 -26.02 23.47 -9.25
C ALA A 125 -26.00 23.12 -7.74
N GLY A 126 -25.27 23.89 -6.93
CA GLY A 126 -25.20 23.72 -5.48
C GLY A 126 -26.55 23.94 -4.80
N GLU A 127 -27.27 24.99 -5.19
CA GLU A 127 -28.61 25.28 -4.66
C GLU A 127 -29.64 24.25 -5.14
N GLU A 128 -29.52 23.75 -6.37
CA GLU A 128 -30.36 22.66 -6.86
C GLU A 128 -30.16 21.37 -6.06
N LEU A 129 -28.89 21.01 -5.76
CA LEU A 129 -28.55 19.89 -4.87
C LEU A 129 -29.15 20.06 -3.48
N ARG A 130 -29.13 21.28 -2.94
CA ARG A 130 -29.65 21.60 -1.62
C ARG A 130 -31.17 21.49 -1.56
N ARG A 131 -31.84 21.83 -2.65
CA ARG A 131 -33.31 21.72 -2.80
C ARG A 131 -33.77 20.35 -3.26
N ALA A 132 -32.88 19.49 -3.77
CA ALA A 132 -33.23 18.16 -4.28
C ALA A 132 -34.03 17.29 -3.28
N PRO A 133 -33.74 17.28 -1.96
CA PRO A 133 -34.55 16.52 -0.98
C PRO A 133 -35.95 17.10 -0.76
N TYR A 134 -36.16 18.38 -1.09
CA TYR A 134 -37.40 19.13 -0.88
C TYR A 134 -38.20 19.35 -2.18
N ARG A 135 -37.61 19.02 -3.34
CA ARG A 135 -38.32 19.00 -4.63
C ARG A 135 -39.11 17.72 -4.76
N SER A 136 -40.09 17.74 -5.68
CA SER A 136 -40.77 16.52 -6.11
C SER A 136 -39.73 15.46 -6.48
N PRO A 137 -39.89 14.20 -6.01
CA PRO A 137 -38.95 13.12 -6.30
C PRO A 137 -38.75 12.91 -7.81
N ASP A 138 -39.70 13.33 -8.64
CA ASP A 138 -39.65 13.19 -10.11
C ASP A 138 -38.99 14.37 -10.84
N ALA A 139 -38.46 15.36 -10.10
CA ALA A 139 -37.84 16.52 -10.71
C ALA A 139 -36.53 16.13 -11.42
N ALA A 140 -36.53 16.28 -12.75
CA ALA A 140 -35.34 16.06 -13.56
C ALA A 140 -34.20 17.02 -13.16
N PRO A 141 -32.95 16.54 -13.08
CA PRO A 141 -31.81 17.39 -12.78
C PRO A 141 -31.51 18.30 -13.95
N SER A 142 -31.11 19.55 -13.67
CA SER A 142 -30.60 20.43 -14.72
C SER A 142 -29.35 19.85 -15.41
N ALA A 143 -29.12 20.27 -16.65
CA ALA A 143 -27.91 19.91 -17.39
C ALA A 143 -26.65 20.40 -16.67
N GLU A 144 -26.72 21.56 -16.04
CA GLU A 144 -25.62 22.16 -15.26
C GLU A 144 -25.26 21.31 -14.05
N LEU A 145 -26.26 20.85 -13.27
CA LEU A 145 -26.04 19.94 -12.15
C LEU A 145 -25.41 18.61 -12.60
N ARG A 146 -25.89 18.06 -13.72
CA ARG A 146 -25.32 16.82 -14.28
C ARG A 146 -23.87 16.99 -14.71
N GLN A 147 -23.55 18.09 -15.38
CA GLN A 147 -22.18 18.39 -15.80
C GLN A 147 -21.26 18.64 -14.60
N ALA A 148 -21.70 19.44 -13.62
CA ALA A 148 -20.94 19.72 -12.41
C ALA A 148 -20.65 18.43 -11.61
N ALA A 149 -21.66 17.58 -11.44
CA ALA A 149 -21.50 16.27 -10.79
C ALA A 149 -20.52 15.36 -11.55
N ALA A 150 -20.66 15.25 -12.87
CA ALA A 150 -19.76 14.44 -13.69
C ALA A 150 -18.31 14.97 -13.66
N HIS A 151 -18.12 16.28 -13.71
CA HIS A 151 -16.82 16.94 -13.60
C HIS A 151 -16.16 16.66 -12.25
N TRP A 152 -16.92 16.82 -11.16
CA TRP A 152 -16.43 16.51 -9.82
C TRP A 152 -16.03 15.03 -9.69
N ILE A 153 -16.86 14.09 -10.14
CA ILE A 153 -16.53 12.64 -10.07
C ILE A 153 -15.26 12.31 -10.87
N ARG A 154 -14.98 13.01 -11.98
CA ARG A 154 -13.75 12.80 -12.76
C ARG A 154 -12.52 13.43 -12.09
N THR A 155 -12.67 14.56 -11.44
CA THR A 155 -11.54 15.40 -11.02
C THR A 155 -11.23 15.36 -9.52
N HIS A 156 -12.16 14.88 -8.68
CA HIS A 156 -11.93 14.84 -7.25
C HIS A 156 -10.72 13.98 -6.91
N ARG A 157 -9.90 14.49 -6.00
CA ARG A 157 -8.76 13.74 -5.47
C ARG A 157 -9.27 12.83 -4.35
N PRO A 158 -8.84 11.57 -4.24
CA PRO A 158 -9.13 10.80 -3.04
C PRO A 158 -8.47 11.50 -1.85
N GLY A 159 -9.21 11.67 -0.75
CA GLY A 159 -8.67 12.33 0.45
C GLY A 159 -7.40 11.61 0.89
N ALA A 160 -6.32 12.36 1.15
CA ALA A 160 -5.11 11.80 1.72
C ALA A 160 -5.51 11.06 3.00
N ALA A 161 -5.26 9.75 3.06
CA ALA A 161 -5.64 8.98 4.23
C ALA A 161 -4.70 9.41 5.35
N GLY A 162 -5.22 10.20 6.30
CA GLY A 162 -4.67 10.46 7.61
C GLY A 162 -3.15 10.65 7.68
N GLU A 163 -2.67 11.88 7.44
CA GLU A 163 -1.57 12.41 8.25
C GLU A 163 -2.16 12.78 9.63
N GLY A 164 -2.43 11.75 10.42
CA GLY A 164 -2.83 11.84 11.81
C GLY A 164 -1.72 11.28 12.68
N THR A 165 -0.55 11.93 12.64
CA THR A 165 0.50 11.77 13.65
C THR A 165 0.73 13.13 14.29
N ALA A 166 0.11 13.35 15.45
CA ALA A 166 0.57 14.26 16.48
C ALA A 166 0.00 13.78 17.82
#